data_AF-A0A2E7SDD9-F1
#
_entry.id   AF-A0A2E7SDD9-F1
#
_cell.length_a   1.000
_cell.length_b   1.000
_cell.length_c   1.000
_cell.angle_alpha   90.00
_cell.angle_beta   90.00
_cell.angle_gamma   90.00
#
_symmetry.space_group_name_H-M   'P 1'
#
loop_
_entity.id
_entity.type
_entity.pdbx_description
1 polymer ?
#
loop_
_entity_poly.entity_id
_entity_poly.type
_entity_poly.pdbx_seq_one_letter_code
_entity_poly.pdbx_strand_id
1 'polypeptide(L)' 'MECRSMIEITEKELNERKDYYEDKVESGTVVLVKRSNGAKFMMVPQDPGDLEYQRHTDI' A
#
# COMPACT_ATOMS: atom_id res chain seq x y z
N MET A 1 -15.51 7.82 7.32
CA MET A 1 -14.05 7.61 7.21
C MET A 1 -13.78 7.25 5.76
N GLU A 2 -12.99 8.03 5.03
CA GLU A 2 -12.68 7.71 3.62
C GLU A 2 -11.83 6.44 3.55
N CYS A 3 -12.41 5.35 3.06
CA CYS A 3 -11.74 4.06 2.88
C CYS A 3 -10.71 4.16 1.74
N ARG A 4 -9.43 4.35 2.06
CA ARG A 4 -8.34 4.31 1.08
C ARG A 4 -7.45 3.10 1.39
N SER A 5 -7.88 1.89 1.01
CA SER A 5 -7.10 0.64 1.20
C SER A 5 -5.85 0.53 0.31
N MET A 6 -5.51 1.59 -0.41
CA MET A 6 -4.28 1.68 -1.20
C MET A 6 -3.75 3.11 -1.16
N ILE A 7 -2.45 3.26 -0.96
CA ILE A 7 -1.75 4.55 -1.05
C ILE A 7 -0.78 4.53 -2.24
N GLU A 8 -0.83 5.56 -3.09
CA GLU A 8 0.14 5.73 -4.18
C GLU A 8 1.23 6.71 -3.75
N ILE A 9 2.49 6.32 -3.93
CA ILE A 9 3.67 7.12 -3.59
C ILE A 9 4.71 7.04 -4.70
N THR A 10 5.70 7.93 -4.69
CA THR A 10 6.88 7.85 -5.55
C THR A 10 7.98 7.00 -4.93
N GLU A 11 8.89 6.50 -5.75
CA GLU A 11 10.11 5.81 -5.28
C GLU A 11 10.98 6.69 -4.38
N LYS A 12 10.95 8.02 -4.58
CA LYS A 12 11.64 8.98 -3.71
C LYS A 12 11.04 8.98 -2.30
N GLU A 13 9.73 9.09 -2.20
CA GLU A 13 9.02 9.07 -0.90
C GLU A 13 9.26 7.75 -0.16
N LEU A 14 9.24 6.63 -0.89
CA LEU A 14 9.57 5.32 -0.31
C LEU A 14 10.99 5.30 0.29
N ASN A 15 11.98 5.85 -0.42
CA ASN A 15 13.36 5.87 0.07
C ASN A 15 13.57 6.80 1.28
N GLU A 16 12.82 7.90 1.36
CA GLU A 16 12.91 8.84 2.48
C GLU A 16 12.23 8.32 3.76
N ARG A 17 11.23 7.44 3.62
CA ARG A 17 10.39 6.97 4.73
C ARG A 17 10.10 5.47 4.65
N LYS A 18 11.12 4.67 4.32
CA LYS A 18 10.99 3.24 4.04
C LYS A 18 10.27 2.48 5.16
N ASP A 19 10.77 2.58 6.38
CA ASP A 19 10.24 1.86 7.55
C ASP A 19 8.76 2.19 7.82
N TYR A 20 8.35 3.44 7.56
CA TYR A 20 6.96 3.85 7.70
C TYR A 20 6.04 3.14 6.69
N TYR A 21 6.48 3.00 5.43
CA TYR A 21 5.68 2.33 4.42
C TYR A 21 5.70 0.81 4.59
N GLU A 22 6.79 0.23 5.08
CA GLU A 22 6.84 -1.18 5.46
C GLU A 22 5.89 -1.48 6.62
N ASP A 23 5.87 -0.68 7.69
CA ASP A 23 4.90 -0.79 8.79
C ASP A 23 3.44 -0.72 8.29
N LYS A 24 3.15 0.18 7.34
CA LYS A 24 1.82 0.25 6.71
C LYS A 24 1.48 -1.00 5.92
N VAL A 25 2.44 -1.56 5.22
CA VAL A 25 2.26 -2.80 4.46
C VAL A 25 2.03 -3.98 5.40
N GLU A 26 2.79 -4.08 6.50
CA GLU A 26 2.57 -5.08 7.54
C GLU A 26 1.20 -4.92 8.23
N SER A 27 0.71 -3.68 8.35
CA SER A 27 -0.61 -3.39 8.91
C SER A 27 -1.77 -3.60 7.93
N GLY A 28 -1.55 -4.19 6.76
CA GLY A 28 -2.61 -4.49 5.79
C GLY A 28 -2.86 -3.46 4.69
N THR A 29 -2.09 -2.36 4.64
CA THR A 29 -2.24 -1.32 3.61
C THR A 29 -1.45 -1.66 2.35
N VAL A 30 -2.09 -1.58 1.18
CA VAL A 30 -1.36 -1.73 -0.10
C VAL A 30 -0.67 -0.43 -0.48
N VAL A 31 0.62 -0.50 -0.84
CA VAL A 31 1.40 0.67 -1.27
C VAL A 31 1.78 0.52 -2.74
N LEU A 32 1.29 1.42 -3.60
CA LEU A 32 1.61 1.47 -5.02
C LEU A 32 2.73 2.49 -5.24
N VAL A 33 3.91 2.01 -5.64
CA VAL A 33 5.10 2.85 -5.80
C VAL A 33 5.33 3.14 -7.28
N LYS A 34 5.37 4.42 -7.63
CA LYS A 34 5.67 4.91 -8.98
C LYS A 34 7.16 5.23 -9.11
N ARG A 35 7.83 4.56 -10.03
CA ARG A 35 9.22 4.84 -10.43
C ARG A 35 9.30 6.06 -11.34
N SER A 36 10.48 6.66 -11.40
CA SER A 36 10.78 7.82 -12.28
C SER A 36 10.58 7.52 -13.76
N ASN A 37 10.78 6.27 -14.19
CA ASN A 37 10.53 5.81 -15.55
C ASN A 37 9.05 5.55 -15.87
N GLY A 38 8.14 5.83 -14.94
CA GLY A 38 6.70 5.64 -15.08
C GLY A 38 6.19 4.22 -14.78
N ALA A 39 7.08 3.25 -14.56
CA ALA A 39 6.69 1.93 -14.09
C ALA A 39 6.15 2.00 -12.65
N LYS A 40 5.26 1.07 -12.29
CA LYS A 40 4.72 0.96 -10.94
C LYS A 40 4.95 -0.44 -10.37
N PHE A 41 5.18 -0.54 -9.08
CA PHE A 41 5.19 -1.81 -8.35
C PHE A 41 4.37 -1.68 -7.07
N MET A 42 3.84 -2.80 -6.58
CA MET A 42 3.04 -2.83 -5.36
C MET A 42 3.82 -3.50 -4.23
N MET A 43 3.73 -2.93 -3.04
CA MET A 43 4.10 -3.57 -1.79
C MET A 43 2.82 -4.00 -1.09
N VAL A 44 2.81 -5.26 -0.64
CA VAL A 44 1.66 -5.93 -0.03
C VAL A 44 2.12 -6.73 1.18
N PRO A 45 1.26 -6.96 2.19
CA PRO A 45 1.59 -7.82 3.32
C PRO A 45 2.06 -9.20 2.83
N GLN A 46 2.98 -9.82 3.58
CA GLN A 46 3.46 -11.17 3.26
C GLN A 46 2.38 -12.22 3.46
N ASP A 47 1.56 -12.09 4.51
CA ASP A 47 0.38 -12.91 4.70
C ASP A 47 -0.82 -12.26 3.96
N PRO A 48 -1.38 -12.91 2.93
CA PRO A 48 -2.53 -12.39 2.22
C PRO A 48 -3.78 -12.26 3.10
N GLY A 49 -3.84 -12.94 4.26
CA GLY A 49 -4.90 -12.80 5.25
C GLY A 49 -4.90 -11.46 5.98
N ASP A 50 -3.77 -10.75 5.98
CA ASP A 50 -3.60 -9.45 6.64
C ASP A 50 -4.02 -8.27 5.76
N LEU A 51 -4.44 -8.52 4.51
CA LEU A 51 -5.03 -7.49 3.68
C LEU A 51 -6.28 -6.93 4.36
N GLU A 52 -6.32 -5.62 4.59
CA GLU A 52 -7.54 -4.94 5.03
C GLU A 52 -8.55 -4.90 3.85
N TYR A 53 -9.22 -6.03 3.63
CA TYR A 53 -10.23 -6.19 2.59
C TYR A 53 -11.62 -6.02 3.22
N GLN A 54 -12.14 -4.80 3.28
CA GLN A 54 -13.57 -4.60 3.58
C GLN A 54 -14.37 -4.99 2.33
N ARG A 55 -14.96 -6.20 2.36
CA ARG A 55 -16.03 -6.59 1.43
C ARG A 55 -17.15 -5.56 1.55
N HIS A 56 -17.32 -4.73 0.52
CA HIS A 56 -18.56 -4.00 0.31
C HIS A 56 -19.67 -5.06 0.15
N THR A 57 -20.42 -5.30 1.22
CA THR A 57 -21.68 -6.06 1.10
C THR A 57 -22.73 -5.00 0.83
N ASP A 58 -22.85 -4.60 -0.43
CA ASP A 58 -24.01 -3.87 -0.90
C ASP A 58 -25.20 -4.84 -0.85
N ILE A 59 -25.95 -4.81 0.25
CA ILE A 59 -27.31 -5.36 0.36
C ILE A 59 -28.30 -4.26 0.02
#